data_AF-A0A1H0BMA5-F1
#
_entry.id   AF-A0A1H0BMA5-F1
#
_cell.length_a   1.000
_cell.length_b   1.000
_cell.length_c   1.000
_cell.angle_alpha   90.00
_cell.angle_beta   90.00
_cell.angle_gamma   90.00
#
_symmetry.space_group_name_H-M   'P 1'
#
loop_
_entity.id
_entity.type
_entity.pdbx_description
1 polymer ?
#
loop_
_entity_poly.entity_id
_entity_poly.type
_entity_poly.pdbx_seq_one_letter_code
_entity_poly.pdbx_strand_id
1 'polypeptide(L)'
;MRPTVLEGRVLQAVDALRKGITPEDDLTECKARWPEKTTARQLAGLCNKAAGEPVVYIIGVHDRTGAIMDPGPVDPADWWAGMRGQFDQTPPDVLTHLSIAVGDGEFVHAWAFDTSRAPFVVKSDGSKLEVPIRDGTSTRSAHRHELLRMLLPQVTTPPSSLLLARLSATWRGAEEEGELQFGRRRPATPESATITGDGKIFVEHVGPAAIMLPAHGMKARIHFADQDLGIRIGAGSLRIVKEKKQTAAHGIEIRDDGVVVTGAGLLPLLFRGDLPLELMAVFESAIAATLKIELAVVGSNRPIRLDAHLRQQPASSPERVVSNVRSLNRFGSG
;
A
#
# COMPACT_ATOMS: atom_id res chain seq x y z
N MET A 1 -11.24 -5.94 13.97
CA MET A 1 -10.45 -4.69 14.07
C MET A 1 -10.51 -4.21 15.50
N ARG A 2 -9.42 -3.71 16.09
CA ARG A 2 -9.45 -3.15 17.46
C ARG A 2 -10.05 -1.73 17.45
N PRO A 3 -10.77 -1.30 18.51
CA PRO A 3 -11.34 0.05 18.60
C PRO A 3 -10.35 1.18 18.27
N THR A 4 -9.15 1.14 18.84
CA THR A 4 -8.11 2.15 18.59
C THR A 4 -7.61 2.20 17.14
N VAL A 5 -7.60 1.06 16.45
CA VAL A 5 -7.24 1.00 15.03
C VAL A 5 -8.35 1.58 14.16
N LEU A 6 -9.62 1.31 14.51
CA LEU A 6 -10.77 1.92 13.83
C LEU A 6 -10.75 3.44 13.99
N GLU A 7 -10.56 3.92 15.21
CA GLU A 7 -10.45 5.35 15.51
C GLU A 7 -9.34 6.03 14.71
N GLY A 8 -8.13 5.45 14.71
CA GLY A 8 -7.02 5.97 13.92
C GLY A 8 -7.31 6.04 12.42
N ARG A 9 -7.94 5.01 11.85
CA ARG A 9 -8.35 5.01 10.42
C ARG A 9 -9.38 6.10 10.12
N VAL A 10 -10.34 6.31 11.02
CA VAL A 10 -11.40 7.32 10.86
C VAL A 10 -10.79 8.72 10.91
N LEU A 11 -9.93 9.01 11.90
CA LEU A 11 -9.25 10.30 12.00
C LEU A 11 -8.40 10.58 10.75
N GLN A 12 -7.63 9.60 10.26
CA GLN A 12 -6.85 9.73 9.04
C GLN A 12 -7.72 10.02 7.80
N ALA A 13 -8.85 9.33 7.65
CA ALA A 13 -9.76 9.53 6.53
C ALA A 13 -10.39 10.94 6.56
N VAL A 14 -10.86 11.40 7.73
CA VAL A 14 -11.43 12.74 7.87
C VAL A 14 -10.39 13.84 7.62
N ASP A 15 -9.17 13.68 8.15
CA ASP A 15 -8.09 14.63 7.91
C ASP A 15 -7.67 14.70 6.44
N ALA A 16 -7.65 13.55 5.74
CA ALA A 16 -7.40 13.51 4.31
C ALA A 16 -8.47 14.29 3.53
N LEU A 17 -9.77 14.05 3.82
CA LEU A 17 -10.87 14.77 3.18
C LEU A 17 -10.78 16.28 3.38
N ARG A 18 -10.48 16.73 4.61
CA ARG A 18 -10.30 18.16 4.93
C ARG A 18 -9.15 18.81 4.16
N LYS A 19 -8.15 18.03 3.75
CA LYS A 19 -7.03 18.45 2.90
C LYS A 19 -7.36 18.38 1.40
N GLY A 20 -8.59 18.03 1.03
CA GLY A 20 -8.98 17.82 -0.36
C GLY A 20 -8.40 16.54 -0.98
N ILE A 21 -7.90 15.62 -0.17
CA ILE A 21 -7.41 14.32 -0.59
C ILE A 21 -8.56 13.34 -0.41
N THR A 22 -9.01 12.69 -1.49
CA THR A 22 -10.04 11.66 -1.40
C THR A 22 -9.46 10.42 -0.69
N PRO A 23 -9.89 10.07 0.54
CA PRO A 23 -9.43 8.87 1.20
C PRO A 23 -10.21 7.63 0.75
N GLU A 24 -11.27 7.80 -0.07
CA GLU A 24 -12.07 6.68 -0.57
C GLU A 24 -11.17 5.72 -1.34
N ASP A 25 -10.81 4.66 -0.64
CA ASP A 25 -10.17 3.49 -1.18
C ASP A 25 -11.17 2.34 -1.22
N ASP A 26 -10.74 1.18 -1.68
CA ASP A 26 -11.59 -0.01 -1.74
C ASP A 26 -11.94 -0.57 -0.33
N LEU A 27 -11.62 0.12 0.77
CA LEU A 27 -11.85 -0.32 2.16
C LEU A 27 -12.59 0.71 3.02
N THR A 28 -12.68 1.97 2.60
CA THR A 28 -13.27 3.05 3.39
C THR A 28 -14.31 3.79 2.56
N GLU A 29 -15.53 3.88 3.08
CA GLU A 29 -16.62 4.63 2.46
C GLU A 29 -17.09 5.74 3.40
N CYS A 30 -17.22 6.95 2.87
CA CYS A 30 -17.71 8.11 3.61
C CYS A 30 -19.14 8.46 3.18
N LYS A 31 -20.02 8.76 4.14
CA LYS A 31 -21.40 9.15 3.87
C LYS A 31 -21.81 10.30 4.79
N ALA A 32 -22.43 11.33 4.22
CA ALA A 32 -22.95 12.46 4.98
C ALA A 32 -24.14 12.10 5.89
N ARG A 33 -24.94 11.11 5.46
CA ARG A 33 -26.17 10.67 6.15
C ARG A 33 -26.24 9.16 6.23
N TRP A 34 -27.11 8.65 7.09
CA TRP A 34 -27.43 7.22 7.15
C TRP A 34 -27.87 6.70 5.78
N PRO A 35 -27.17 5.70 5.21
CA PRO A 35 -27.55 5.13 3.93
C PRO A 35 -28.91 4.44 4.01
N GLU A 36 -29.71 4.57 2.94
CA GLU A 36 -30.96 3.81 2.81
C GLU A 36 -30.67 2.31 2.70
N LYS A 37 -31.65 1.46 3.07
CA LYS A 37 -31.54 0.00 2.97
C LYS A 37 -31.20 -0.49 1.55
N THR A 38 -31.60 0.23 0.51
CA THR A 38 -31.27 -0.03 -0.89
C THR A 38 -29.76 0.00 -1.16
N THR A 39 -29.00 0.68 -0.28
CA THR A 39 -27.54 0.76 -0.30
C THR A 39 -26.87 -0.53 0.17
N ALA A 40 -27.61 -1.51 0.71
CA ALA A 40 -27.04 -2.82 1.07
C ALA A 40 -26.31 -3.51 -0.10
N ARG A 41 -26.78 -3.28 -1.33
CA ARG A 41 -26.09 -3.72 -2.56
C ARG A 41 -24.70 -3.09 -2.70
N GLN A 42 -24.55 -1.81 -2.40
CA GLN A 42 -23.25 -1.10 -2.45
C GLN A 42 -22.31 -1.59 -1.35
N LEU A 43 -22.82 -1.76 -0.12
CA LEU A 43 -22.05 -2.33 0.99
C LEU A 43 -21.55 -3.74 0.64
N ALA A 44 -22.43 -4.61 0.15
CA ALA A 44 -22.06 -5.95 -0.30
C ALA A 44 -21.01 -5.89 -1.43
N GLY A 45 -21.17 -4.97 -2.38
CA GLY A 45 -20.21 -4.77 -3.47
C GLY A 45 -18.82 -4.37 -2.98
N LEU A 46 -18.77 -3.50 -1.96
CA LEU A 46 -17.51 -3.10 -1.30
C LEU A 46 -16.91 -4.26 -0.51
N CYS A 47 -17.69 -4.96 0.31
CA CYS A 47 -17.21 -6.10 1.09
C CYS A 47 -16.70 -7.25 0.20
N ASN A 48 -17.37 -7.54 -0.91
CA ASN A 48 -16.93 -8.54 -1.88
C ASN A 48 -15.63 -8.16 -2.58
N LYS A 49 -15.39 -6.85 -2.77
CA LYS A 49 -14.13 -6.32 -3.32
C LYS A 49 -12.99 -6.32 -2.29
N ALA A 50 -13.32 -6.15 -1.01
CA ALA A 50 -12.36 -6.04 0.07
C ALA A 50 -11.56 -7.34 0.34
N ALA A 51 -12.11 -8.50 -0.04
CA ALA A 51 -11.38 -9.77 -0.13
C ALA A 51 -10.71 -10.20 1.19
N GLY A 52 -11.42 -10.07 2.31
CA GLY A 52 -10.95 -10.45 3.65
C GLY A 52 -10.38 -9.29 4.46
N GLU A 53 -10.11 -8.14 3.84
CA GLU A 53 -9.76 -6.93 4.56
C GLU A 53 -11.01 -6.27 5.16
N PRO A 54 -10.97 -5.80 6.43
CA PRO A 54 -12.11 -5.11 7.01
C PRO A 54 -12.45 -3.82 6.27
N VAL A 55 -13.75 -3.62 6.04
CA VAL A 55 -14.30 -2.40 5.43
C VAL A 55 -14.78 -1.46 6.53
N VAL A 56 -14.50 -0.16 6.37
CA VAL A 56 -14.93 0.91 7.28
C VAL A 56 -15.96 1.81 6.60
N TYR A 57 -17.13 1.95 7.22
CA TYR A 57 -18.14 2.95 6.86
C TYR A 57 -18.10 4.09 7.85
N ILE A 58 -17.92 5.32 7.36
CA ILE A 58 -17.89 6.55 8.15
C ILE A 58 -19.12 7.38 7.80
N ILE A 59 -20.01 7.54 8.76
CA ILE A 59 -21.31 8.22 8.60
C ILE A 59 -21.29 9.53 9.39
N GLY A 60 -21.76 10.61 8.76
CA GLY A 60 -21.71 11.98 9.29
C GLY A 60 -20.57 12.82 8.73
N VAL A 61 -19.97 12.42 7.60
CA VAL A 61 -18.93 13.20 6.93
C VAL A 61 -19.22 13.36 5.44
N HIS A 62 -19.07 14.57 4.92
CA HIS A 62 -19.21 14.84 3.50
C HIS A 62 -18.00 14.28 2.73
N ASP A 63 -18.28 13.39 1.79
CA ASP A 63 -17.31 12.59 1.00
C ASP A 63 -16.31 13.38 0.13
N ARG A 64 -16.63 14.64 -0.21
CA ARG A 64 -15.72 15.54 -0.97
C ARG A 64 -15.01 16.59 -0.13
N THR A 65 -15.65 17.11 0.92
CA THR A 65 -15.15 18.30 1.64
C THR A 65 -14.59 17.96 3.01
N GLY A 66 -14.92 16.79 3.56
CA GLY A 66 -14.60 16.44 4.95
C GLY A 66 -15.39 17.22 5.99
N ALA A 67 -16.42 17.97 5.57
CA ALA A 67 -17.30 18.68 6.48
C ALA A 67 -18.12 17.67 7.31
N ILE A 68 -18.15 17.87 8.62
CA ILE A 68 -18.94 17.03 9.53
C ILE A 68 -20.39 17.47 9.48
N MET A 69 -21.29 16.49 9.37
CA MET A 69 -22.72 16.70 9.17
C MET A 69 -23.49 15.86 10.18
N ASP A 70 -24.60 16.41 10.69
CA ASP A 70 -25.57 15.62 11.44
C ASP A 70 -26.19 14.56 10.50
N PRO A 71 -25.98 13.25 10.75
CA PRO A 71 -26.50 12.20 9.88
C PRO A 71 -28.02 12.03 10.02
N GLY A 72 -28.65 12.66 11.02
CA GLY A 72 -30.08 12.60 11.31
C GLY A 72 -30.45 11.59 12.41
N PRO A 73 -31.73 11.57 12.84
CA PRO A 73 -32.19 10.87 14.04
C PRO A 73 -32.46 9.37 13.81
N VAL A 74 -31.49 8.66 13.23
CA VAL A 74 -31.62 7.20 13.00
C VAL A 74 -30.87 6.45 14.09
N ASP A 75 -31.54 5.49 14.72
CA ASP A 75 -30.87 4.57 15.64
C ASP A 75 -29.92 3.64 14.85
N PRO A 76 -28.63 3.56 15.22
CA PRO A 76 -27.65 2.76 14.49
C PRO A 76 -28.00 1.25 14.44
N ALA A 77 -28.66 0.71 15.47
CA ALA A 77 -29.04 -0.71 15.51
C ALA A 77 -30.23 -0.99 14.58
N ASP A 78 -31.22 -0.09 14.55
CA ASP A 78 -32.35 -0.17 13.61
C ASP A 78 -31.88 -0.05 12.15
N TRP A 79 -30.96 0.88 11.87
CA TRP A 79 -30.34 1.00 10.56
C TRP A 79 -29.69 -0.31 10.12
N TRP A 80 -28.84 -0.90 10.98
CA TRP A 80 -28.17 -2.13 10.65
C TRP A 80 -29.14 -3.31 10.49
N ALA A 81 -30.19 -3.40 11.31
CA ALA A 81 -31.25 -4.39 11.14
C ALA A 81 -31.93 -4.30 9.76
N GLY A 82 -32.22 -3.07 9.31
CA GLY A 82 -32.77 -2.82 7.98
C GLY A 82 -31.83 -3.24 6.83
N MET A 83 -30.54 -2.95 6.97
CA MET A 83 -29.50 -3.34 6.01
C MET A 83 -29.36 -4.87 5.93
N ARG A 84 -29.28 -5.56 7.08
CA ARG A 84 -29.17 -7.03 7.14
C ARG A 84 -30.31 -7.74 6.41
N GLY A 85 -31.53 -7.21 6.48
CA GLY A 85 -32.70 -7.81 5.82
C GLY A 85 -32.59 -7.92 4.29
N GLN A 86 -31.71 -7.14 3.67
CA GLN A 86 -31.47 -7.17 2.22
C GLN A 86 -30.54 -8.30 1.76
N PHE A 87 -29.82 -8.94 2.68
CA PHE A 87 -28.96 -10.07 2.37
C PHE A 87 -29.77 -11.36 2.28
N ASP A 88 -29.38 -12.29 1.40
CA ASP A 88 -30.07 -13.58 1.24
C ASP A 88 -29.91 -14.46 2.47
N GLN A 89 -28.67 -14.61 2.93
CA GLN A 89 -28.32 -15.47 4.06
C GLN A 89 -27.47 -14.70 5.08
N THR A 90 -26.16 -14.65 4.86
CA THR A 90 -25.24 -14.04 5.82
C THR A 90 -24.83 -12.64 5.36
N PRO A 91 -25.17 -11.58 6.12
CA PRO A 91 -24.57 -10.26 5.92
C PRO A 91 -23.11 -10.24 6.40
N PRO A 92 -22.33 -9.20 6.07
CA PRO A 92 -21.04 -8.95 6.71
C PRO A 92 -21.18 -8.85 8.24
N ASP A 93 -20.27 -9.48 8.98
CA ASP A 93 -20.28 -9.41 10.44
C ASP A 93 -19.77 -8.04 10.90
N VAL A 94 -20.44 -7.42 11.88
CA VAL A 94 -19.99 -6.16 12.47
C VAL A 94 -18.88 -6.44 13.46
N LEU A 95 -17.67 -6.00 13.14
CA LEU A 95 -16.52 -6.13 14.04
C LEU A 95 -16.59 -5.12 15.17
N THR A 96 -16.94 -3.88 14.87
CA THR A 96 -16.95 -2.77 15.83
C THR A 96 -17.82 -1.63 15.30
N HIS A 97 -18.59 -0.98 16.17
CA HIS A 97 -19.27 0.28 15.91
C HIS A 97 -18.93 1.28 17.02
N LEU A 98 -18.50 2.49 16.64
CA LEU A 98 -18.14 3.56 17.58
C LEU A 98 -18.69 4.91 17.11
N SER A 99 -19.04 5.77 18.07
CA SER A 99 -19.11 7.22 17.83
C SER A 99 -17.74 7.82 18.14
N ILE A 100 -17.13 8.49 17.17
CA ILE A 100 -15.75 8.98 17.25
C ILE A 100 -15.76 10.50 17.17
N ALA A 101 -15.10 11.15 18.12
CA ALA A 101 -14.84 12.59 18.07
C ALA A 101 -13.74 12.87 17.05
N VAL A 102 -13.99 13.79 16.11
CA VAL A 102 -13.04 14.16 15.02
C VAL A 102 -12.65 15.64 15.07
N GLY A 103 -13.09 16.33 16.12
CA GLY A 103 -12.89 17.75 16.39
C GLY A 103 -13.68 18.17 17.63
N ASP A 104 -13.61 19.45 17.98
CA ASP A 104 -14.32 19.99 19.13
C ASP A 104 -15.84 19.98 18.89
N GLY A 105 -16.52 19.03 19.52
CA GLY A 105 -17.97 18.85 19.38
C GLY A 105 -18.42 18.18 18.08
N GLU A 106 -17.47 17.74 17.24
CA GLU A 106 -17.75 17.04 15.99
C GLU A 106 -17.63 15.53 16.15
N PHE A 107 -18.68 14.80 15.78
CA PHE A 107 -18.75 13.34 15.92
C PHE A 107 -19.18 12.67 14.62
N VAL A 108 -18.64 11.49 14.38
CA VAL A 108 -19.03 10.59 13.27
C VAL A 108 -19.32 9.18 13.80
N HIS A 109 -20.17 8.44 13.09
CA HIS A 109 -20.41 7.03 13.36
C HIS A 109 -19.52 6.18 12.46
N ALA A 110 -18.69 5.33 13.06
CA ALA A 110 -17.82 4.42 12.33
C ALA A 110 -18.22 2.97 12.53
N TRP A 111 -18.36 2.24 11.43
CA TRP A 111 -18.67 0.82 11.40
C TRP A 111 -17.55 0.06 10.70
N ALA A 112 -16.99 -0.94 11.37
CA ALA A 112 -16.05 -1.88 10.78
C ALA A 112 -16.76 -3.22 10.50
N PHE A 113 -16.68 -3.68 9.26
CA PHE A 113 -17.27 -4.95 8.82
C PHE A 113 -16.18 -5.98 8.50
N ASP A 114 -16.39 -7.22 8.93
CA ASP A 114 -15.60 -8.36 8.48
C ASP A 114 -16.03 -8.77 7.07
N THR A 115 -15.03 -9.02 6.22
CA THR A 115 -15.23 -9.42 4.83
C THR A 115 -14.63 -10.79 4.53
N SER A 116 -14.12 -11.49 5.55
CA SER A 116 -13.51 -12.83 5.45
C SER A 116 -14.44 -13.90 4.86
N ARG A 117 -15.76 -13.66 4.96
CA ARG A 117 -16.82 -14.56 4.50
C ARG A 117 -17.39 -14.24 3.12
N ALA A 118 -16.74 -13.35 2.36
CA ALA A 118 -17.12 -13.13 0.97
C ALA A 118 -17.17 -14.47 0.20
N PRO A 119 -18.11 -14.66 -0.75
CA PRO A 119 -19.03 -13.67 -1.30
C PRO A 119 -20.30 -13.42 -0.47
N PHE A 120 -20.71 -12.15 -0.36
CA PHE A 120 -21.98 -11.69 0.18
C PHE A 120 -23.03 -11.56 -0.92
N VAL A 121 -24.18 -12.21 -0.73
CA VAL A 121 -25.28 -12.27 -1.69
C VAL A 121 -26.42 -11.34 -1.22
N VAL A 122 -26.91 -10.50 -2.12
CA VAL A 122 -28.04 -9.59 -1.85
C VAL A 122 -29.27 -9.98 -2.68
N LYS A 123 -30.45 -9.65 -2.14
CA LYS A 123 -31.72 -9.74 -2.83
C LYS A 123 -31.87 -8.52 -3.73
N SER A 124 -31.99 -8.75 -5.03
CA SER A 124 -32.26 -7.73 -6.03
C SER A 124 -33.75 -7.77 -6.42
N ASP A 125 -34.19 -6.74 -7.16
CA ASP A 125 -35.57 -6.61 -7.59
C ASP A 125 -36.02 -7.85 -8.38
N GLY A 126 -37.24 -8.32 -8.10
CA GLY A 126 -37.82 -9.49 -8.76
C GLY A 126 -37.28 -10.84 -8.28
N SER A 127 -36.93 -10.95 -6.99
CA SER A 127 -36.48 -12.20 -6.34
C SER A 127 -35.18 -12.79 -6.91
N LYS A 128 -34.37 -11.97 -7.59
CA LYS A 128 -33.06 -12.39 -8.11
C LYS A 128 -32.00 -12.25 -7.02
N LEU A 129 -31.11 -13.23 -6.95
CA LEU A 129 -29.94 -13.15 -6.10
C LEU A 129 -28.75 -12.62 -6.92
N GLU A 130 -28.02 -11.68 -6.36
CA GLU A 130 -26.85 -11.07 -6.98
C GLU A 130 -25.67 -11.12 -6.00
N VAL A 131 -24.48 -11.39 -6.53
CA VAL A 131 -23.21 -11.09 -5.85
C VAL A 131 -22.68 -9.78 -6.42
N PRO A 132 -22.93 -8.63 -5.76
CA PRO A 132 -22.43 -7.36 -6.25
C PRO A 132 -20.92 -7.27 -6.03
N ILE A 133 -20.22 -6.55 -6.89
CA ILE A 133 -18.81 -6.20 -6.74
C ILE A 133 -18.62 -4.73 -7.12
N ARG A 134 -17.76 -4.04 -6.37
CA ARG A 134 -17.39 -2.66 -6.67
C ARG A 134 -16.39 -2.62 -7.83
N ASP A 135 -16.66 -1.72 -8.77
CA ASP A 135 -15.82 -1.43 -9.94
C ASP A 135 -15.68 0.10 -10.07
N GLY A 136 -14.56 0.63 -9.57
CA GLY A 136 -14.36 2.06 -9.36
C GLY A 136 -15.37 2.62 -8.34
N THR A 137 -16.18 3.59 -8.77
CA THR A 137 -17.26 4.18 -7.96
C THR A 137 -18.62 3.48 -8.19
N SER A 138 -18.68 2.49 -9.08
CA SER A 138 -19.92 1.81 -9.45
C SER A 138 -20.03 0.43 -8.78
N THR A 139 -21.25 -0.12 -8.72
CA THR A 139 -21.51 -1.49 -8.25
C THR A 139 -22.23 -2.28 -9.33
N ARG A 140 -21.63 -3.40 -9.76
CA ARG A 140 -22.17 -4.32 -10.76
C ARG A 140 -22.22 -5.76 -10.22
N SER A 141 -22.81 -6.69 -10.96
CA SER A 141 -22.77 -8.10 -10.60
C SER A 141 -21.38 -8.69 -10.89
N ALA A 142 -20.93 -9.60 -10.03
CA ALA A 142 -19.66 -10.30 -10.20
C ALA A 142 -19.70 -11.28 -11.38
N HIS A 143 -18.65 -11.31 -12.17
CA HIS A 143 -18.43 -12.32 -13.20
C HIS A 143 -17.87 -13.61 -12.60
N ARG A 144 -17.98 -14.73 -13.34
CA ARG A 144 -17.48 -16.05 -12.90
C ARG A 144 -16.05 -16.03 -12.37
N HIS A 145 -15.14 -15.35 -13.05
CA HIS A 145 -13.73 -15.30 -12.64
C HIS A 145 -13.51 -14.52 -11.34
N GLU A 146 -14.38 -13.55 -11.03
CA GLU A 146 -14.35 -12.80 -9.78
C GLU A 146 -14.89 -13.64 -8.63
N LEU A 147 -16.00 -14.37 -8.87
CA LEU A 147 -16.55 -15.33 -7.91
C LEU A 147 -15.51 -16.40 -7.54
N LEU A 148 -14.82 -16.97 -8.53
CA LEU A 148 -13.76 -17.94 -8.27
C LEU A 148 -12.64 -17.35 -7.43
N ARG A 149 -12.24 -16.08 -7.67
CA ARG A 149 -11.22 -15.41 -6.87
C ARG A 149 -11.67 -15.15 -5.43
N MET A 150 -12.95 -14.85 -5.20
CA MET A 150 -13.49 -14.69 -3.84
C MET A 150 -13.47 -16.00 -3.06
N LEU A 151 -13.68 -17.14 -3.74
CA LEU A 151 -13.72 -18.47 -3.12
C LEU A 151 -12.33 -19.09 -2.87
N LEU A 152 -11.28 -18.56 -3.49
CA LEU A 152 -9.91 -19.00 -3.21
C LEU A 152 -9.49 -18.52 -1.81
N PRO A 153 -8.69 -19.31 -1.06
CA PRO A 153 -8.15 -18.88 0.21
C PRO A 153 -7.44 -17.53 0.07
N GLN A 154 -7.95 -16.51 0.77
CA GLN A 154 -7.37 -15.17 0.78
C GLN A 154 -6.20 -15.15 1.76
N VAL A 155 -5.03 -14.73 1.29
CA VAL A 155 -3.91 -14.41 2.17
C VAL A 155 -4.03 -12.94 2.57
N THR A 156 -4.24 -12.66 3.85
CA THR A 156 -4.29 -11.29 4.37
C THR A 156 -2.96 -10.60 4.14
N THR A 157 -3.01 -9.36 3.67
CA THR A 157 -1.80 -8.57 3.44
C THR A 157 -1.19 -8.20 4.80
N PRO A 158 0.08 -8.55 5.06
CA PRO A 158 0.65 -8.32 6.38
C PRO A 158 0.82 -6.82 6.62
N PRO A 159 0.46 -6.29 7.81
CA PRO A 159 0.78 -4.93 8.18
C PRO A 159 2.28 -4.69 8.01
N SER A 160 2.65 -3.59 7.37
CA SER A 160 4.04 -3.31 7.03
C SER A 160 4.33 -1.84 7.20
N SER A 161 5.52 -1.53 7.73
CA SER A 161 5.97 -0.18 8.03
C SER A 161 7.32 0.07 7.37
N LEU A 162 7.43 1.14 6.59
CA LEU A 162 8.71 1.57 6.03
C LEU A 162 9.51 2.31 7.11
N LEU A 163 10.64 1.74 7.52
CA LEU A 163 11.48 2.30 8.58
C LEU A 163 12.58 3.22 8.05
N LEU A 164 13.07 2.93 6.85
CA LEU A 164 14.16 3.67 6.21
C LEU A 164 14.01 3.59 4.70
N ALA A 165 14.27 4.70 4.02
CA ALA A 165 14.50 4.74 2.59
C ALA A 165 15.58 5.78 2.27
N ARG A 166 16.56 5.37 1.46
CA ARG A 166 17.64 6.24 0.98
C ARG A 166 17.88 6.01 -0.48
N LEU A 167 18.09 7.09 -1.22
CA LEU A 167 18.44 7.08 -2.63
C LEU A 167 19.65 7.99 -2.88
N SER A 168 20.43 7.63 -3.89
CA SER A 168 21.57 8.40 -4.39
C SER A 168 21.68 8.23 -5.90
N ALA A 169 22.10 9.27 -6.60
CA ALA A 169 22.46 9.18 -8.00
C ALA A 169 23.98 9.14 -8.15
N THR A 170 24.45 8.32 -9.09
CA THR A 170 25.84 8.29 -9.50
C THR A 170 25.93 8.47 -11.00
N TRP A 171 26.76 9.41 -11.40
CA TRP A 171 27.06 9.70 -12.80
C TRP A 171 28.42 9.14 -13.17
N ARG A 172 28.51 8.63 -14.40
CA ARG A 172 29.75 8.20 -15.04
C ARG A 172 29.81 8.85 -16.41
N GLY A 173 30.83 9.66 -16.63
CA GLY A 173 31.14 10.20 -17.95
C GLY A 173 31.45 9.08 -18.96
N ALA A 174 31.34 9.41 -20.25
CA ALA A 174 31.74 8.48 -21.30
C ALA A 174 33.23 8.12 -21.16
N GLU A 175 33.55 6.83 -21.29
CA GLU A 175 34.93 6.35 -21.37
C GLU A 175 35.22 5.90 -22.79
N GLU A 176 36.33 6.37 -23.36
CA GLU A 176 36.81 5.92 -24.67
C GLU A 176 37.28 4.45 -24.60
N GLU A 177 37.38 3.83 -25.78
CA GLU A 177 37.88 2.47 -25.91
C GLU A 177 39.32 2.37 -25.36
N GLY A 178 39.48 1.66 -24.25
CA GLY A 178 40.75 1.61 -23.52
C GLY A 178 41.79 0.72 -24.20
N GLU A 179 43.05 0.93 -23.84
CA GLU A 179 44.16 0.05 -24.24
C GLU A 179 43.92 -1.41 -23.78
N LEU A 180 44.57 -2.36 -24.48
CA LEU A 180 44.49 -3.78 -24.19
C LEU A 180 44.95 -4.09 -22.76
N GLN A 181 44.01 -4.38 -21.86
CA GLN A 181 44.31 -4.83 -20.51
C GLN A 181 44.02 -6.34 -20.42
N PHE A 182 45.04 -7.13 -20.08
CA PHE A 182 44.95 -8.61 -20.03
C PHE A 182 44.44 -9.26 -21.33
N GLY A 183 44.83 -8.72 -22.48
CA GLY A 183 44.46 -9.26 -23.79
C GLY A 183 42.98 -9.07 -24.17
N ARG A 184 42.22 -8.26 -23.42
CA ARG A 184 40.86 -7.84 -23.80
C ARG A 184 40.81 -6.32 -23.93
N ARG A 185 40.26 -5.84 -25.05
CA ARG A 185 40.01 -4.42 -25.27
C ARG A 185 38.76 -4.03 -24.47
N ARG A 186 38.85 -3.00 -23.62
CA ARG A 186 37.70 -2.54 -22.85
C ARG A 186 36.79 -1.77 -23.80
N PRO A 187 35.54 -2.22 -24.03
CA PRO A 187 34.64 -1.50 -24.91
C PRO A 187 34.37 -0.10 -24.35
N ALA A 188 34.23 0.89 -25.25
CA ALA A 188 33.79 2.23 -24.87
C ALA A 188 32.49 2.14 -24.07
N THR A 189 32.42 2.84 -22.94
CA THR A 189 31.20 2.89 -22.14
C THR A 189 30.52 4.23 -22.36
N PRO A 190 29.24 4.26 -22.78
CA PRO A 190 28.52 5.52 -22.94
C PRO A 190 28.36 6.19 -21.58
N GLU A 191 28.22 7.52 -21.62
CA GLU A 191 27.83 8.30 -20.46
C GLU A 191 26.53 7.73 -19.86
N SER A 192 26.50 7.58 -18.55
CA SER A 192 25.35 6.99 -17.86
C SER A 192 25.19 7.57 -16.47
N ALA A 193 23.93 7.70 -16.05
CA ALA A 193 23.59 7.97 -14.66
C ALA A 193 22.72 6.84 -14.12
N THR A 194 22.95 6.49 -12.87
CA THR A 194 22.22 5.41 -12.20
C THR A 194 21.76 5.88 -10.83
N ILE A 195 20.51 5.57 -10.49
CA ILE A 195 19.98 5.71 -9.14
C ILE A 195 20.18 4.39 -8.41
N THR A 196 20.72 4.48 -7.21
CA THR A 196 20.87 3.35 -6.29
C THR A 196 20.41 3.74 -4.90
N GLY A 197 19.97 2.77 -4.12
CA GLY A 197 19.56 3.03 -2.76
C GLY A 197 19.24 1.78 -1.96
N ASP A 198 18.88 2.01 -0.71
CA ASP A 198 18.48 0.96 0.22
C ASP A 198 17.25 1.38 1.04
N GLY A 199 16.47 0.39 1.44
CA GLY A 199 15.33 0.57 2.31
C GLY A 199 15.21 -0.53 3.35
N LYS A 200 14.46 -0.28 4.41
CA LYS A 200 14.12 -1.27 5.43
C LYS A 200 12.63 -1.22 5.70
N ILE A 201 11.96 -2.35 5.50
CA ILE A 201 10.55 -2.53 5.84
C ILE A 201 10.48 -3.45 7.05
N PHE A 202 9.68 -3.10 8.04
CA PHE A 202 9.24 -4.05 9.05
C PHE A 202 7.92 -4.68 8.59
N VAL A 203 7.88 -6.01 8.50
CA VAL A 203 6.68 -6.76 8.14
C VAL A 203 6.16 -7.44 9.39
N GLU A 204 4.93 -7.14 9.78
CA GLU A 204 4.22 -7.84 10.85
C GLU A 204 3.63 -9.14 10.28
N HIS A 205 3.90 -10.26 10.94
CA HIS A 205 3.29 -11.54 10.57
C HIS A 205 2.36 -12.00 11.68
N VAL A 206 1.06 -12.03 11.39
CA VAL A 206 0.01 -12.37 12.36
C VAL A 206 -0.73 -13.66 12.03
N GLY A 207 -0.41 -14.30 10.89
CA GLY A 207 -1.08 -15.50 10.40
C GLY A 207 -0.32 -16.79 10.68
N PRO A 208 -0.99 -17.96 10.57
CA PRO A 208 -0.35 -19.26 10.67
C PRO A 208 0.31 -19.71 9.35
N ALA A 209 -0.04 -19.09 8.23
CA ALA A 209 0.42 -19.47 6.90
C ALA A 209 1.56 -18.56 6.43
N ALA A 210 2.60 -19.15 5.84
CA ALA A 210 3.70 -18.40 5.25
C ALA A 210 3.21 -17.48 4.12
N ILE A 211 3.75 -16.27 4.06
CA ILE A 211 3.43 -15.27 3.04
C ILE A 211 4.60 -15.20 2.06
N MET A 212 4.33 -15.25 0.76
CA MET A 212 5.36 -15.12 -0.28
C MET A 212 5.22 -13.77 -1.00
N LEU A 213 6.31 -13.00 -1.04
CA LEU A 213 6.44 -11.76 -1.80
C LEU A 213 7.33 -12.06 -3.02
N PRO A 214 6.77 -12.25 -4.23
CA PRO A 214 7.54 -12.69 -5.37
C PRO A 214 8.39 -11.54 -5.92
N ALA A 215 9.66 -11.81 -6.24
CA ALA A 215 10.61 -10.78 -6.69
C ALA A 215 10.12 -10.02 -7.93
N HIS A 216 9.52 -10.73 -8.90
CA HIS A 216 8.97 -10.13 -10.12
C HIS A 216 7.73 -9.24 -9.88
N GLY A 217 7.09 -9.39 -8.72
CA GLY A 217 5.94 -8.58 -8.31
C GLY A 217 6.32 -7.36 -7.46
N MET A 218 7.60 -7.16 -7.17
CA MET A 218 8.09 -5.99 -6.43
C MET A 218 8.34 -4.84 -7.41
N LYS A 219 7.77 -3.67 -7.11
CA LYS A 219 7.89 -2.46 -7.93
C LYS A 219 8.21 -1.27 -7.05
N ALA A 220 8.97 -0.32 -7.59
CA ALA A 220 9.16 0.96 -6.96
C ALA A 220 9.16 2.08 -8.01
N ARG A 221 8.66 3.25 -7.62
CA ARG A 221 8.66 4.47 -8.44
C ARG A 221 9.09 5.63 -7.59
N ILE A 222 9.94 6.50 -8.14
CA ILE A 222 10.32 7.75 -7.50
C ILE A 222 9.68 8.91 -8.27
N HIS A 223 9.03 9.80 -7.54
CA HIS A 223 8.46 11.03 -8.06
C HIS A 223 9.25 12.23 -7.53
N PHE A 224 9.75 13.09 -8.42
CA PHE A 224 10.50 14.30 -8.08
C PHE A 224 10.33 15.36 -9.18
N ALA A 225 10.11 16.62 -8.82
CA ALA A 225 9.97 17.73 -9.78
C ALA A 225 9.08 17.40 -11.00
N ASP A 226 7.88 16.88 -10.73
CA ASP A 226 6.88 16.42 -11.72
C ASP A 226 7.31 15.25 -12.63
N GLN A 227 8.50 14.68 -12.39
CA GLN A 227 8.97 13.47 -13.07
C GLN A 227 8.57 12.21 -12.29
N ASP A 228 8.29 11.13 -13.01
CA ASP A 228 8.02 9.83 -12.43
C ASP A 228 8.92 8.78 -13.10
N LEU A 229 9.81 8.19 -12.30
CA LEU A 229 10.79 7.22 -12.77
C LEU A 229 10.58 5.87 -12.08
N GLY A 230 10.39 4.82 -12.89
CA GLY A 230 10.37 3.45 -12.40
C GLY A 230 11.77 2.98 -12.00
N ILE A 231 11.91 2.42 -10.80
CA ILE A 231 13.16 1.84 -10.32
C ILE A 231 12.94 0.36 -10.01
N ARG A 232 13.94 -0.47 -10.33
CA ARG A 232 13.94 -1.88 -9.93
C ARG A 232 14.17 -1.96 -8.43
N ILE A 233 13.48 -2.91 -7.82
CA ILE A 233 13.59 -3.21 -6.41
C ILE A 233 13.90 -4.69 -6.27
N GLY A 234 14.76 -5.03 -5.32
CA GLY A 234 15.06 -6.41 -4.95
C GLY A 234 15.20 -6.55 -3.44
N ALA A 235 14.91 -7.73 -2.91
CA ALA A 235 15.20 -8.05 -1.53
C ALA A 235 16.70 -8.31 -1.36
N GLY A 236 17.32 -7.67 -0.37
CA GLY A 236 18.75 -7.86 -0.11
C GLY A 236 19.39 -6.69 0.64
N SER A 237 20.64 -6.89 1.03
CA SER A 237 21.48 -5.86 1.66
C SER A 237 22.65 -5.53 0.73
N LEU A 238 23.04 -4.25 0.66
CA LEU A 238 24.26 -3.82 -0.05
C LEU A 238 25.51 -4.40 0.64
N ARG A 239 25.41 -4.71 1.93
CA ARG A 239 26.45 -5.40 2.68
C ARG A 239 26.19 -6.89 2.55
N ILE A 240 26.95 -7.55 1.69
CA ILE A 240 27.10 -9.02 1.66
C ILE A 240 27.82 -9.40 2.96
N VAL A 241 27.09 -9.43 4.07
CA VAL A 241 27.55 -10.14 5.24
C VAL A 241 27.30 -11.60 4.90
N LYS A 242 28.37 -12.36 4.65
CA LYS A 242 28.33 -13.83 4.60
C LYS A 242 28.04 -14.38 6.00
N GLU A 243 26.91 -14.01 6.58
CA GLU A 243 26.40 -14.69 7.76
C GLU A 243 25.91 -16.07 7.31
N LYS A 244 26.43 -17.12 7.94
CA LYS A 244 25.95 -18.48 7.75
C LYS A 244 24.45 -18.46 8.05
N LYS A 245 23.62 -18.66 7.01
CA LYS A 245 22.16 -18.77 7.08
C LYS A 245 21.79 -19.84 8.12
N GLN A 246 21.55 -19.44 9.37
CA GLN A 246 20.61 -20.15 10.21
C GLN A 246 19.23 -19.76 9.68
N THR A 247 18.58 -20.70 8.99
CA THR A 247 17.14 -20.63 8.73
C THR A 247 16.44 -20.68 10.08
N ALA A 248 16.22 -19.51 10.68
CA ALA A 248 15.33 -19.41 11.81
C ALA A 248 13.96 -19.96 11.37
N ALA A 249 13.33 -20.79 12.21
CA ALA A 249 12.01 -21.35 11.92
C ALA A 249 10.94 -20.26 11.68
N HIS A 250 11.19 -19.06 12.21
CA HIS A 250 10.34 -17.88 12.09
C HIS A 250 11.16 -16.68 11.62
N GLY A 251 10.56 -15.86 10.76
CA GLY A 251 11.13 -14.58 10.33
C GLY A 251 10.96 -14.34 8.84
N ILE A 252 11.94 -13.65 8.25
CA ILE A 252 11.96 -13.28 6.83
C ILE A 252 13.12 -14.00 6.15
N GLU A 253 12.80 -14.84 5.17
CA GLU A 253 13.77 -15.57 4.35
C GLU A 253 13.83 -14.97 2.95
N ILE A 254 15.01 -14.45 2.57
CA ILE A 254 15.26 -13.95 1.20
C ILE A 254 15.75 -15.10 0.32
N ARG A 255 15.08 -15.28 -0.82
CA ARG A 255 15.33 -16.24 -1.88
C ARG A 255 15.54 -15.52 -3.22
N ASP A 256 16.01 -16.25 -4.22
CA ASP A 256 16.25 -15.68 -5.55
C ASP A 256 14.95 -15.30 -6.28
N ASP A 257 13.85 -15.99 -5.96
CA ASP A 257 12.53 -15.80 -6.56
C ASP A 257 11.61 -14.88 -5.73
N GLY A 258 12.03 -14.47 -4.53
CA GLY A 258 11.24 -13.59 -3.67
C GLY A 258 11.61 -13.68 -2.19
N VAL A 259 10.63 -13.38 -1.35
CA VAL A 259 10.77 -13.33 0.11
C VAL A 259 9.66 -14.15 0.75
N VAL A 260 10.03 -15.08 1.62
CA VAL A 260 9.09 -15.85 2.43
C VAL A 260 9.05 -15.27 3.84
N VAL A 261 7.86 -14.93 4.31
CA VAL A 261 7.61 -14.38 5.63
C VAL A 261 6.85 -15.42 6.46
N THR A 262 7.50 -15.98 7.47
CA THR A 262 6.94 -16.95 8.44
C THR A 262 6.88 -16.39 9.86
N GLY A 263 7.29 -15.13 10.04
CA GLY A 263 7.32 -14.42 11.31
C GLY A 263 7.59 -12.94 11.08
N ALA A 264 7.35 -12.11 12.10
CA ALA A 264 7.64 -10.68 11.99
C ALA A 264 9.15 -10.44 11.82
N GLY A 265 9.53 -9.44 11.03
CA GLY A 265 10.94 -9.17 10.80
C GLY A 265 11.24 -7.99 9.89
N LEU A 266 12.54 -7.75 9.69
CA LEU A 266 13.06 -6.71 8.81
C LEU A 266 13.33 -7.26 7.41
N LEU A 267 12.69 -6.67 6.41
CA LEU A 267 12.94 -6.90 5.00
C LEU A 267 13.83 -5.77 4.46
N PRO A 268 15.13 -6.03 4.20
CA PRO A 268 15.99 -5.08 3.53
C PRO A 268 15.70 -5.05 2.03
N LEU A 269 15.65 -3.85 1.47
CA LEU A 269 15.39 -3.58 0.07
C LEU A 269 16.58 -2.90 -0.59
N LEU A 270 16.79 -3.22 -1.86
CA LEU A 270 17.74 -2.58 -2.75
C LEU A 270 16.98 -1.91 -3.89
N PHE A 271 17.30 -0.64 -4.13
CA PHE A 271 16.77 0.13 -5.26
C PHE A 271 17.85 0.30 -6.31
N ARG A 272 17.49 0.10 -7.59
CA ARG A 272 18.36 0.36 -8.72
C ARG A 272 17.56 0.77 -9.94
N GLY A 273 17.94 1.88 -10.57
CA GLY A 273 17.33 2.35 -11.81
C GLY A 273 18.33 3.11 -12.66
N ASP A 274 18.07 3.17 -13.95
CA ASP A 274 18.78 4.07 -14.85
C ASP A 274 18.15 5.46 -14.73
N LEU A 275 18.98 6.50 -14.58
CA LEU A 275 18.55 7.89 -14.54
C LEU A 275 18.85 8.49 -15.91
N PRO A 276 17.83 8.88 -16.70
CA PRO A 276 18.06 9.57 -17.97
C PRO A 276 18.93 10.82 -17.74
N LEU A 277 19.92 11.04 -18.60
CA LEU A 277 20.91 12.11 -18.42
C LEU A 277 20.25 13.50 -18.42
N GLU A 278 19.20 13.67 -19.22
CA GLU A 278 18.37 14.87 -19.28
C GLU A 278 17.66 15.20 -17.96
N LEU A 279 17.44 14.19 -17.10
CA LEU A 279 16.82 14.36 -15.79
C LEU A 279 17.84 14.58 -14.67
N MET A 280 19.14 14.51 -14.94
CA MET A 280 20.15 14.64 -13.90
C MET A 280 20.11 15.99 -13.18
N ALA A 281 20.09 17.09 -13.93
CA ALA A 281 20.06 18.42 -13.33
C ALA A 281 18.77 18.64 -12.52
N VAL A 282 17.64 18.13 -13.02
CA VAL A 282 16.35 18.16 -12.33
C VAL A 282 16.42 17.37 -11.01
N PHE A 283 16.94 16.13 -11.05
CA PHE A 283 17.13 15.30 -9.87
C PHE A 283 18.08 15.93 -8.85
N GLU A 284 19.17 16.55 -9.32
CA GLU A 284 20.15 17.21 -8.46
C GLU A 284 19.55 18.41 -7.72
N SER A 285 18.69 19.18 -8.40
CA SER A 285 17.99 20.34 -7.85
C SER A 285 16.76 20.01 -7.00
N ALA A 286 16.29 18.76 -7.03
CA ALA A 286 15.11 18.35 -6.29
C ALA A 286 15.38 18.38 -4.77
N ILE A 287 14.60 19.18 -4.05
CA ILE A 287 14.70 19.29 -2.58
C ILE A 287 13.93 18.15 -1.89
N ALA A 288 12.88 17.68 -2.55
CA ALA A 288 12.00 16.61 -2.08
C ALA A 288 11.69 15.62 -3.19
N ALA A 289 11.49 14.36 -2.81
CA ALA A 289 11.02 13.29 -3.68
C ALA A 289 10.05 12.38 -2.90
N THR A 290 9.18 11.68 -3.60
CA THR A 290 8.32 10.65 -3.02
C THR A 290 8.66 9.31 -3.63
N LEU A 291 9.06 8.34 -2.81
CA LEU A 291 9.32 6.96 -3.20
C LEU A 291 8.07 6.13 -2.88
N LYS A 292 7.46 5.55 -3.92
CA LYS A 292 6.34 4.61 -3.80
C LYS A 292 6.83 3.19 -4.03
N ILE A 293 6.50 2.28 -3.13
CA ILE A 293 6.90 0.86 -3.16
C ILE A 293 5.64 0.01 -3.17
N GLU A 294 5.58 -0.95 -4.09
CA GLU A 294 4.55 -1.98 -4.13
C GLU A 294 5.19 -3.37 -4.05
N LEU A 295 4.78 -4.18 -3.06
CA LEU A 295 5.20 -5.58 -2.95
C LEU A 295 3.98 -6.48 -3.17
N ALA A 296 3.95 -7.21 -4.28
CA ALA A 296 2.91 -8.21 -4.50
C ALA A 296 2.94 -9.28 -3.39
N VAL A 297 1.77 -9.85 -3.09
CA VAL A 297 1.61 -10.92 -2.10
C VAL A 297 0.94 -12.11 -2.79
N VAL A 298 1.58 -13.28 -2.81
CA VAL A 298 1.00 -14.48 -3.42
C VAL A 298 -0.27 -14.88 -2.65
N GLY A 299 -1.36 -15.13 -3.38
CA GLY A 299 -2.66 -15.47 -2.77
C GLY A 299 -3.46 -14.28 -2.27
N SER A 300 -2.94 -13.06 -2.45
CA SER A 300 -3.69 -11.83 -2.24
C SER A 300 -3.93 -11.12 -3.58
N ASN A 301 -5.04 -10.38 -3.67
CA ASN A 301 -5.30 -9.45 -4.77
C ASN A 301 -4.77 -8.04 -4.47
N ARG A 302 -4.19 -7.80 -3.29
CA ARG A 302 -3.68 -6.50 -2.84
C ARG A 302 -2.18 -6.56 -2.54
N PRO A 303 -1.37 -5.72 -3.19
CA PRO A 303 0.03 -5.57 -2.81
C PRO A 303 0.15 -4.82 -1.48
N ILE A 304 1.26 -5.01 -0.78
CA ILE A 304 1.71 -4.09 0.27
C ILE A 304 2.14 -2.81 -0.42
N ARG A 305 1.57 -1.66 -0.03
CA ARG A 305 1.93 -0.34 -0.55
C ARG A 305 2.59 0.49 0.55
N LEU A 306 3.73 1.10 0.23
CA LEU A 306 4.48 1.92 1.17
C LEU A 306 4.99 3.17 0.46
N ASP A 307 4.84 4.30 1.11
CA ASP A 307 5.30 5.60 0.60
C ASP A 307 6.37 6.18 1.54
N ALA A 308 7.39 6.80 0.95
CA ALA A 308 8.44 7.52 1.66
C ALA A 308 8.56 8.93 1.09
N HIS A 309 8.43 9.94 1.95
CA HIS A 309 8.80 11.31 1.61
C HIS A 309 10.28 11.51 1.91
N LEU A 310 11.04 11.70 0.85
CA LEU A 310 12.47 11.86 0.92
C LEU A 310 12.85 13.33 0.84
N ARG A 311 13.83 13.75 1.64
CA ARG A 311 14.42 15.09 1.57
C ARG A 311 15.89 15.00 1.24
N GLN A 312 16.35 15.96 0.44
CA GLN A 312 17.75 16.09 0.10
C GLN A 312 18.57 16.34 1.37
N GLN A 313 19.60 15.53 1.57
CA GLN A 313 20.60 15.70 2.59
C GLN A 313 21.80 16.42 1.98
N PRO A 314 22.30 17.49 2.62
CA PRO A 314 23.50 18.18 2.16
C PRO A 314 24.71 17.24 2.18
N ALA A 315 25.58 17.38 1.18
CA ALA A 315 26.76 16.52 0.98
C ALA A 315 27.76 16.52 2.15
N SER A 316 27.65 17.47 3.08
CA SER A 316 28.48 17.61 4.28
C SER A 316 28.07 16.74 5.46
N SER A 317 26.96 15.98 5.36
CA SER A 317 26.50 15.15 6.48
C SER A 317 27.46 13.96 6.74
N PRO A 318 27.97 13.77 7.98
CA PRO A 318 29.10 12.88 8.28
C PRO A 318 28.83 11.37 8.18
N GLU A 319 27.66 10.91 7.73
CA GLU A 319 27.41 9.48 7.44
C GLU A 319 28.08 9.04 6.12
N ARG A 320 29.42 9.16 6.03
CA ARG A 320 30.20 8.73 4.86
C ARG A 320 30.50 7.23 4.89
N VAL A 321 29.87 6.49 3.98
CA VAL A 321 30.42 5.24 3.44
C VAL A 321 31.40 5.63 2.33
N VAL A 322 32.65 5.20 2.48
CA VAL A 322 33.78 5.47 1.58
C VAL A 322 33.64 4.65 0.30
N SER A 323 33.51 5.32 -0.85
CA SER A 323 33.93 4.80 -2.16
C SER A 323 34.24 5.97 -3.11
N ASN A 324 35.32 5.86 -3.90
CA ASN A 324 35.78 6.87 -4.86
C ASN A 324 34.84 6.96 -6.08
N VAL A 325 33.62 7.45 -5.87
CA VAL A 325 32.63 7.79 -6.90
C VAL A 325 32.13 9.19 -6.56
N ARG A 326 32.03 10.10 -7.55
CA ARG A 326 31.34 11.39 -7.36
C ARG A 326 29.85 11.07 -7.12
N SER A 327 29.46 10.90 -5.86
CA SER A 327 28.07 10.76 -5.45
C SER A 327 27.41 12.14 -5.45
N LEU A 328 26.40 12.34 -6.29
CA LEU A 328 25.61 13.57 -6.32
C LEU A 328 24.33 13.32 -5.51
N ASN A 329 24.18 14.10 -4.43
CA ASN A 329 23.01 14.26 -3.55
C ASN A 329 22.35 12.97 -2.99
N ARG A 330 22.21 12.94 -1.66
CA ARG A 330 21.51 11.85 -0.94
C ARG A 330 20.14 12.31 -0.53
N PHE A 331 19.20 11.38 -0.52
CA PHE A 331 17.85 11.59 -0.01
C PHE A 331 17.62 10.71 1.23
N GLY A 332 17.05 11.26 2.30
CA GLY A 332 16.68 10.52 3.52
C GLY A 332 15.23 10.74 3.91
N SER A 333 14.60 9.75 4.56
CA SER A 333 13.25 9.87 5.13
C SER A 333 13.27 10.77 6.37
N GLY A 334 12.34 11.72 6.43
CA GLY A 334 12.08 12.57 7.60
C GLY A 334 10.68 12.38 8.14
#